data_AF-A0A8X6SH77-F1
#
_entry.id   AF-A0A8X6SH77-F1
#
_cell.length_a   1.000
_cell.length_b   1.000
_cell.length_c   1.000
_cell.angle_alpha   90.00
_cell.angle_beta   90.00
_cell.angle_gamma   90.00
#
_symmetry.space_group_name_H-M   'P 1'
#
loop_
_entity.id
_entity.type
_entity.pdbx_description
1 polymer ?
#
loop_
_entity_poly.entity_id
_entity_poly.type
_entity_poly.pdbx_seq_one_letter_code
_entity_poly.pdbx_strand_id
1 'polypeptide(L)'
;MLKETEWNVLKDIHKQITSKTVSIMFGRVFLKLLREEVAKHIPFPKSDCVDCIDAEMVLTTSMVELLCNHIEENISSLFVCFGCLEGYENQLGHECMTYSNGQRISEYGDLAILNMGWDKLVADFVNRNIQMVNYMNEMFLNKLNMNVLIENAKQMYVATDSLLLL
;
A
#
# COMPACT_ATOMS: atom_id res chain seq x y z
N MET A 1 29.12 -5.10 18.14
CA MET A 1 27.70 -5.09 18.55
C MET A 1 27.34 -3.64 18.86
N LEU A 2 26.25 -3.12 18.28
CA LEU A 2 25.83 -1.73 18.50
C LEU A 2 25.27 -1.57 19.93
N LYS A 3 25.50 -0.41 20.53
CA LYS A 3 24.84 -0.01 21.78
C LYS A 3 23.36 0.28 21.52
N GLU A 4 22.54 0.15 22.55
CA GLU A 4 21.09 0.45 22.46
C GLU A 4 20.83 1.87 21.95
N THR A 5 21.64 2.85 22.38
CA THR A 5 21.55 4.23 21.90
C THR A 5 21.83 4.36 20.40
N GLU A 6 22.85 3.67 19.90
CA GLU A 6 23.21 3.66 18.48
C GLU A 6 22.12 2.98 17.65
N TRP A 7 21.53 1.90 18.17
CA TRP A 7 20.40 1.21 17.56
C TRP A 7 19.14 2.09 17.46
N ASN A 8 18.83 2.83 18.53
CA ASN A 8 17.70 3.75 18.52
C ASN A 8 17.89 4.91 17.53
N VAL A 9 19.11 5.43 17.40
CA VAL A 9 19.44 6.42 16.36
C VAL A 9 19.23 5.86 14.96
N LEU A 10 19.68 4.62 14.69
CA LEU A 10 19.48 3.98 13.39
C LEU A 10 18.00 3.75 13.07
N LYS A 11 17.20 3.33 14.05
CA LYS A 11 15.74 3.19 13.89
C LYS A 11 15.07 4.51 13.54
N ASP A 12 15.49 5.61 14.18
CA ASP A 12 14.95 6.93 13.90
C ASP A 12 15.34 7.41 12.50
N ILE A 13 16.61 7.24 12.10
CA ILE A 13 17.08 7.54 10.74
C ILE A 13 16.28 6.74 9.71
N HIS A 14 16.09 5.44 9.94
CA HIS A 14 15.30 4.58 9.06
C HIS A 14 13.88 5.12 8.90
N LYS A 15 13.18 5.42 10.00
CA LYS A 15 11.83 5.97 9.98
C LYS A 15 11.74 7.30 9.22
N GLN A 16 12.71 8.19 9.42
CA GLN A 16 12.76 9.48 8.72
C GLN A 16 12.97 9.30 7.21
N ILE A 17 13.89 8.41 6.80
CA ILE A 17 14.15 8.11 5.38
C ILE A 17 12.91 7.49 4.74
N THR A 18 12.32 6.47 5.37
CA THR A 18 11.12 5.80 4.85
C THR A 18 9.99 6.81 4.68
N SER A 19 9.69 7.61 5.71
CA SER A 19 8.61 8.60 5.66
C SER A 19 8.80 9.61 4.53
N LYS A 20 10.01 10.16 4.35
CA LYS A 20 10.31 11.09 3.25
C LYS A 20 10.21 10.42 1.88
N THR A 21 10.71 9.20 1.77
CA THR A 21 10.68 8.41 0.53
C THR A 21 9.25 8.11 0.11
N VAL A 22 8.42 7.60 1.03
CA VAL A 22 6.99 7.35 0.81
C VAL A 22 6.26 8.63 0.39
N SER A 23 6.52 9.76 1.08
CA SER A 23 5.91 11.05 0.74
C SER A 23 6.26 11.53 -0.68
N ILE A 24 7.51 11.35 -1.12
CA ILE A 24 7.93 11.71 -2.48
C ILE A 24 7.29 10.79 -3.53
N MET A 25 7.35 9.48 -3.29
CA MET A 25 6.83 8.46 -4.21
C MET A 25 5.32 8.57 -4.35
N PHE A 26 4.59 8.54 -3.24
CA PHE A 26 3.13 8.56 -3.25
C PHE A 26 2.52 9.97 -3.36
N GLY A 27 3.31 11.02 -3.15
CA GLY A 27 2.91 12.39 -3.42
C GLY A 27 3.10 12.75 -4.89
N ARG A 28 4.32 13.13 -5.28
CA ARG A 28 4.56 13.70 -6.61
C ARG A 28 4.55 12.66 -7.71
N VAL A 29 5.21 11.52 -7.51
CA VAL A 29 5.44 10.53 -8.58
C VAL A 29 4.14 9.79 -8.89
N PHE A 30 3.51 9.21 -7.88
CA PHE A 30 2.25 8.48 -8.01
C PHE A 30 1.14 9.34 -8.60
N LEU A 31 0.91 10.56 -8.09
CA LEU A 31 -0.12 11.43 -8.64
C LEU A 31 0.16 11.84 -10.09
N LYS A 32 1.43 11.92 -10.50
CA LYS A 32 1.78 12.15 -11.91
C LYS A 32 1.38 10.94 -12.76
N LEU A 33 1.79 9.74 -12.36
CA LEU A 33 1.47 8.50 -13.08
C LEU A 33 -0.05 8.28 -13.15
N LEU A 34 -0.76 8.52 -12.05
CA LEU A 34 -2.22 8.39 -12.00
C LEU A 34 -2.91 9.35 -12.96
N ARG A 35 -2.47 10.61 -13.05
CA ARG A 35 -2.99 11.56 -14.04
C ARG A 35 -2.76 11.08 -15.46
N GLU A 36 -1.54 10.62 -15.76
CA GLU A 36 -1.17 10.12 -17.08
C GLU A 36 -2.02 8.90 -17.47
N GLU A 37 -2.27 7.99 -16.53
CA GLU A 37 -3.11 6.82 -16.78
C GLU A 37 -4.58 7.20 -16.99
N VAL A 38 -5.15 8.02 -16.10
CA VAL A 38 -6.54 8.51 -16.25
C VAL A 38 -6.72 9.22 -17.59
N ALA A 39 -5.75 10.03 -18.02
CA ALA A 39 -5.81 10.75 -19.29
C ALA A 39 -5.86 9.83 -20.52
N LYS A 40 -5.35 8.59 -20.45
CA LYS A 40 -5.46 7.59 -21.54
C LYS A 40 -6.90 7.12 -21.76
N HIS A 41 -7.74 7.23 -20.73
CA HIS A 41 -9.08 6.65 -20.70
C HIS A 41 -10.20 7.68 -20.76
N ILE A 42 -9.90 8.98 -20.65
CA ILE A 42 -10.90 10.05 -20.77
C ILE A 42 -11.05 10.47 -22.25
N PRO A 43 -12.21 10.27 -22.90
CA PRO A 43 -12.40 10.64 -24.30
C PRO A 43 -12.56 12.15 -24.53
N PHE A 44 -13.03 12.90 -23.53
CA PHE A 44 -13.28 14.34 -23.60
C PHE A 44 -13.24 14.98 -22.21
N PRO A 45 -12.73 16.21 -22.03
CA PRO A 45 -12.85 16.93 -20.77
C PRO A 45 -14.29 17.42 -20.60
N LYS A 46 -15.07 16.85 -19.68
CA LYS A 46 -16.38 17.44 -19.33
C LYS A 46 -16.69 17.51 -17.84
N SER A 47 -16.91 18.77 -17.48
CA SER A 47 -17.59 19.42 -16.36
C SER A 47 -17.34 18.86 -14.96
N ASP A 48 -16.79 19.74 -14.13
CA ASP A 48 -16.87 19.76 -12.68
C ASP A 48 -18.11 19.02 -12.16
N CYS A 49 -17.95 17.76 -11.73
CA CYS A 49 -18.94 17.17 -10.82
C CYS A 49 -18.75 17.90 -9.50
N VAL A 50 -19.62 18.87 -9.25
CA VAL A 50 -19.53 19.73 -8.07
C VAL A 50 -19.80 18.95 -6.77
N ASP A 51 -20.51 17.81 -6.83
CA ASP A 51 -20.80 17.00 -5.64
C ASP A 51 -20.89 15.50 -5.99
N CYS A 52 -19.77 14.78 -5.88
CA CYS A 52 -19.70 13.34 -6.10
C CYS A 52 -19.06 12.61 -4.91
N ILE A 53 -19.48 12.97 -3.68
CA ILE A 53 -18.95 12.41 -2.42
C ILE A 53 -19.02 10.87 -2.42
N ASP A 54 -20.12 10.29 -2.92
CA ASP A 54 -20.27 8.84 -3.01
C ASP A 54 -19.22 8.22 -3.95
N ALA A 55 -18.92 8.87 -5.07
CA ALA A 55 -17.89 8.40 -5.98
C ALA A 55 -16.49 8.54 -5.38
N GLU A 56 -16.21 9.65 -4.69
CA GLU A 56 -14.94 9.84 -3.96
C GLU A 56 -14.74 8.75 -2.91
N MET A 57 -15.79 8.40 -2.16
CA MET A 57 -15.75 7.34 -1.16
C MET A 57 -15.47 5.98 -1.80
N VAL A 58 -16.18 5.62 -2.88
CA VAL A 58 -15.97 4.35 -3.60
C VAL A 58 -14.54 4.26 -4.15
N LEU A 59 -14.06 5.32 -4.80
CA LEU A 59 -12.70 5.38 -5.34
C LEU A 59 -11.65 5.28 -4.22
N THR A 60 -11.87 5.97 -3.10
CA THR A 60 -10.97 5.93 -1.94
C THR A 60 -10.90 4.53 -1.32
N THR A 61 -12.05 3.89 -1.11
CA THR A 61 -12.13 2.52 -0.63
C THR A 61 -11.44 1.55 -1.59
N SER A 62 -11.70 1.68 -2.89
CA SER A 62 -11.03 0.85 -3.91
C SER A 62 -9.51 1.02 -3.89
N MET A 63 -9.00 2.23 -3.62
CA MET A 63 -7.56 2.47 -3.49
C MET A 63 -6.98 1.78 -2.25
N VAL A 64 -7.66 1.89 -1.10
CA VAL A 64 -7.23 1.23 0.15
C VAL A 64 -7.16 -0.29 -0.03
N GLU A 65 -8.18 -0.89 -0.64
CA GLU A 65 -8.20 -2.33 -0.91
C GLU A 65 -7.08 -2.76 -1.86
N LEU A 66 -6.83 -1.99 -2.92
CA LEU A 66 -5.72 -2.29 -3.84
C LEU A 66 -4.37 -2.17 -3.13
N LEU A 67 -4.16 -1.12 -2.35
CA LEU A 67 -2.95 -0.97 -1.54
C LEU A 67 -2.77 -2.14 -0.58
N CYS A 68 -3.85 -2.61 0.05
CA CYS A 68 -3.82 -3.77 0.95
C CYS A 68 -3.35 -5.03 0.22
N ASN A 69 -3.94 -5.31 -0.95
CA ASN A 69 -3.57 -6.47 -1.77
C ASN A 69 -2.10 -6.39 -2.22
N HIS A 70 -1.64 -5.22 -2.67
CA HIS A 70 -0.25 -5.03 -3.08
C HIS A 70 0.73 -5.14 -1.89
N ILE A 71 0.34 -4.67 -0.69
CA ILE A 71 1.13 -4.88 0.54
C ILE A 71 1.24 -6.38 0.84
N GLU A 72 0.14 -7.12 0.79
CA GLU A 72 0.11 -8.57 1.02
C GLU A 72 0.98 -9.33 0.01
N GLU A 73 0.83 -9.05 -1.29
CA GLU A 73 1.63 -9.64 -2.37
C GLU A 73 3.13 -9.39 -2.13
N ASN A 74 3.49 -8.15 -1.82
CA ASN A 74 4.89 -7.77 -1.63
C ASN A 74 5.48 -8.32 -0.34
N ILE A 75 4.74 -8.30 0.78
CA ILE A 75 5.17 -8.95 2.02
C ILE A 75 5.41 -10.42 1.74
N SER A 76 4.49 -11.12 1.08
CA SER A 76 4.63 -12.54 0.76
C SER A 76 5.86 -12.82 -0.13
N SER A 77 6.20 -11.89 -1.03
CA SER A 77 7.39 -12.01 -1.89
C SER A 77 8.72 -11.78 -1.15
N LEU A 78 8.71 -10.90 -0.14
CA LEU A 78 9.90 -10.53 0.66
C LEU A 78 10.11 -11.48 1.85
N PHE A 79 9.01 -12.05 2.33
CA PHE A 79 8.98 -12.92 3.48
C PHE A 79 9.56 -14.29 3.12
N VAL A 80 10.69 -14.60 3.74
CA VAL A 80 11.37 -15.88 3.56
C VAL A 80 11.34 -16.62 4.88
N CYS A 81 10.60 -17.73 4.93
CA CYS A 81 10.56 -18.58 6.12
C CYS A 81 11.82 -19.46 6.18
N PHE A 82 12.62 -19.28 7.24
CA PHE A 82 13.82 -20.09 7.48
C PHE A 82 13.46 -21.55 7.73
N GLY A 83 12.36 -21.82 8.46
CA GLY A 83 11.88 -23.19 8.64
C GLY A 83 11.55 -23.89 7.32
N CYS A 84 10.98 -23.16 6.35
CA CYS A 84 10.76 -23.68 5.00
C CYS A 84 12.08 -23.88 4.24
N LEU A 85 13.04 -22.95 4.35
CA LEU A 85 14.34 -23.05 3.68
C LEU A 85 15.18 -24.22 4.20
N GLU A 86 15.21 -24.41 5.52
CA GLU A 86 16.00 -25.45 6.18
C GLU A 86 15.30 -26.82 6.18
N GLY A 87 14.06 -26.87 5.68
CA GLY A 87 13.31 -28.12 5.52
C GLY A 87 12.85 -28.72 6.84
N TYR A 88 12.57 -27.90 7.86
CA TYR A 88 12.10 -28.40 9.15
C TYR A 88 10.73 -29.07 9.04
N GLU A 89 10.60 -30.28 9.56
CA GLU A 89 9.34 -31.04 9.53
C GLU A 89 8.23 -30.39 10.37
N ASN A 90 8.58 -29.69 11.44
CA ASN A 90 7.61 -29.05 12.32
C ASN A 90 7.14 -27.70 11.77
N GLN A 91 6.07 -27.72 10.97
CA GLN A 91 5.46 -26.54 10.38
C GLN A 91 4.94 -25.52 11.42
N LEU A 92 4.59 -25.96 12.64
CA LEU A 92 4.13 -25.04 13.70
C LEU A 92 5.26 -24.16 14.26
N GLY A 93 6.52 -24.50 13.99
CA GLY A 93 7.68 -23.66 14.32
C GLY A 93 8.09 -22.72 13.19
N HIS A 94 7.42 -22.76 12.03
CA HIS A 94 7.81 -21.96 10.87
C HIS A 94 7.32 -20.53 11.03
N GLU A 95 8.14 -19.54 10.64
CA GLU A 95 7.72 -18.14 10.66
C GLU A 95 6.49 -17.91 9.76
N CYS A 96 6.38 -18.64 8.65
CA CYS A 96 5.23 -18.52 7.74
C CYS A 96 3.90 -18.87 8.42
N MET A 97 3.93 -19.72 9.46
CA MET A 97 2.76 -20.15 10.21
C MET A 97 2.54 -19.33 11.49
N THR A 98 3.62 -18.81 12.09
CA THR A 98 3.58 -18.22 13.43
C THR A 98 3.53 -16.70 13.42
N TYR A 99 3.99 -16.04 12.36
CA TYR A 99 3.99 -14.58 12.30
C TYR A 99 2.60 -14.07 11.94
N SER A 100 2.05 -13.23 12.82
CA SER A 100 0.85 -12.45 12.52
C SER A 100 1.13 -11.43 11.41
N ASN A 101 0.10 -11.02 10.69
CA ASN A 101 0.17 -9.90 9.75
C ASN A 101 0.66 -8.61 10.42
N GLY A 102 0.36 -8.42 11.72
CA GLY A 102 0.95 -7.35 12.52
C GLY A 102 2.49 -7.42 12.60
N GLN A 103 3.05 -8.60 12.85
CA GLN A 103 4.50 -8.82 12.87
C GLN A 103 5.10 -8.65 11.47
N ARG A 104 4.44 -9.20 10.45
CA ARG A 104 4.90 -9.08 9.05
C ARG A 104 4.95 -7.63 8.59
N ILE A 105 3.95 -6.80 8.92
CA ILE A 105 3.96 -5.35 8.66
C ILE A 105 5.13 -4.68 9.40
N SER A 106 5.34 -5.03 10.67
CA SER A 106 6.41 -4.42 11.48
C SER A 106 7.80 -4.71 10.91
N GLU A 107 8.00 -5.85 10.28
CA GLU A 107 9.30 -6.27 9.76
C GLU A 107 9.50 -5.92 8.29
N TYR A 108 8.49 -6.15 7.45
CA TYR A 108 8.60 -6.07 6.00
C TYR A 108 7.74 -4.94 5.39
N GLY A 109 6.89 -4.28 6.17
CA GLY A 109 5.90 -3.32 5.65
C GLY A 109 6.52 -2.14 4.90
N ASP A 110 7.59 -1.55 5.43
CA ASP A 110 8.28 -0.44 4.77
C ASP A 110 8.87 -0.88 3.42
N LEU A 111 9.53 -2.05 3.38
CA LEU A 111 10.08 -2.61 2.14
C LEU A 111 8.98 -2.99 1.14
N ALA A 112 7.88 -3.57 1.62
CA ALA A 112 6.75 -3.95 0.78
C ALA A 112 6.10 -2.73 0.10
N ILE A 113 6.00 -1.61 0.80
CA ILE A 113 5.50 -0.35 0.25
C ILE A 113 6.47 0.25 -0.76
N LEU A 114 7.76 0.24 -0.44
CA LEU A 114 8.80 0.77 -1.33
C LEU A 114 8.99 -0.08 -2.59
N ASN A 115 8.74 -1.39 -2.50
CA ASN A 115 8.80 -2.33 -3.62
C ASN A 115 7.50 -2.40 -4.44
N MET A 116 6.50 -1.59 -4.08
CA MET A 116 5.23 -1.55 -4.81
C MET A 116 5.46 -1.03 -6.23
N GLY A 117 5.12 -1.83 -7.25
CA GLY A 117 5.21 -1.39 -8.64
C GLY A 117 4.18 -0.30 -8.93
N TRP A 118 4.55 0.98 -8.85
CA TRP A 118 3.59 2.09 -8.91
C TRP A 118 2.86 2.18 -10.25
N ASP A 119 3.54 1.88 -11.35
CA ASP A 119 2.90 1.82 -12.67
C ASP A 119 1.78 0.77 -12.69
N LYS A 120 2.04 -0.40 -12.08
CA LYS A 120 1.05 -1.47 -11.94
C LYS A 120 -0.09 -1.03 -11.02
N LEU A 121 0.21 -0.46 -9.85
CA LEU A 121 -0.81 0.03 -8.91
C LEU A 121 -1.75 1.05 -9.57
N VAL A 122 -1.19 2.01 -10.31
CA VAL A 122 -1.96 3.02 -11.02
C VAL A 122 -2.84 2.38 -12.10
N ALA A 123 -2.28 1.50 -12.93
CA ALA A 123 -3.03 0.80 -13.95
C ALA A 123 -4.16 -0.05 -13.35
N ASP A 124 -3.87 -0.81 -12.29
CA ASP A 124 -4.85 -1.62 -11.56
C ASP A 124 -5.98 -0.74 -11.00
N PHE A 125 -5.65 0.40 -10.41
CA PHE A 125 -6.64 1.33 -9.87
C PHE A 125 -7.56 1.90 -10.96
N VAL A 126 -7.00 2.39 -12.06
CA VAL A 126 -7.79 2.97 -13.16
C VAL A 126 -8.64 1.90 -13.83
N ASN A 127 -8.09 0.73 -14.13
CA ASN A 127 -8.81 -0.38 -14.76
C ASN A 127 -9.95 -0.89 -13.87
N ARG A 128 -9.70 -1.07 -12.57
CA ARG A 128 -10.72 -1.50 -11.60
C ARG A 128 -11.88 -0.52 -11.51
N ASN A 129 -11.60 0.77 -11.69
CA ASN A 129 -12.57 1.86 -11.56
C ASN A 129 -12.91 2.53 -12.90
N ILE A 130 -12.76 1.81 -14.02
CA ILE A 130 -12.90 2.39 -15.37
C ILE A 130 -14.28 3.02 -15.62
N GLN A 131 -15.34 2.45 -15.03
CA GLN A 131 -16.71 2.98 -15.11
C GLN A 131 -16.86 4.35 -14.41
N MET A 132 -15.93 4.69 -13.53
CA MET A 132 -15.90 5.89 -12.71
C MET A 132 -14.72 6.80 -13.08
N VAL A 133 -14.06 6.57 -14.21
CA VAL A 133 -12.85 7.33 -14.60
C VAL A 133 -13.10 8.84 -14.73
N ASN A 134 -14.31 9.24 -15.10
CA ASN A 134 -14.70 10.66 -15.15
C ASN A 134 -14.72 11.33 -13.77
N TYR A 135 -14.82 10.56 -12.68
CA TYR A 135 -14.76 11.06 -11.30
C TYR A 135 -13.33 11.14 -10.75
N MET A 136 -12.35 10.55 -11.44
CA MET A 136 -10.92 10.66 -11.10
C MET A 136 -10.33 12.00 -11.60
N ASN A 137 -11.05 13.09 -11.42
CA ASN A 137 -10.67 14.42 -11.89
C ASN A 137 -9.66 15.10 -10.94
N GLU A 138 -9.13 16.26 -11.34
CA GLU A 138 -8.15 17.00 -10.52
C GLU A 138 -8.64 17.34 -9.11
N MET A 139 -9.94 17.57 -8.92
CA MET A 139 -10.49 17.85 -7.59
C MET A 139 -10.32 16.63 -6.67
N PHE A 140 -10.69 15.44 -7.15
CA PHE A 140 -10.48 14.19 -6.43
C PHE A 140 -8.99 13.91 -6.22
N LEU A 141 -8.18 13.99 -7.28
CA LEU A 141 -6.75 13.68 -7.23
C LEU A 141 -5.99 14.59 -6.26
N ASN A 142 -6.40 15.86 -6.12
CA ASN A 142 -5.79 16.78 -5.16
C ASN A 142 -6.23 16.56 -3.70
N LYS A 143 -7.34 15.83 -3.48
CA LYS A 143 -7.79 15.42 -2.14
C LYS A 143 -7.15 14.11 -1.68
N LEU A 144 -6.56 13.32 -2.58
CA LEU A 144 -5.92 12.05 -2.23
C LEU A 144 -4.77 12.25 -1.24
N ASN A 145 -4.95 11.73 -0.03
CA ASN A 145 -3.91 11.68 0.98
C ASN A 145 -3.35 10.26 1.08
N MET A 146 -2.37 9.95 0.23
CA MET A 146 -1.81 8.60 0.15
C MET A 146 -1.20 8.10 1.45
N ASN A 147 -0.67 8.99 2.31
CA ASN A 147 -0.17 8.57 3.62
C ASN A 147 -1.29 7.96 4.47
N VAL A 148 -2.47 8.58 4.49
CA VAL A 148 -3.64 8.05 5.21
C VAL A 148 -4.13 6.76 4.56
N LEU A 149 -4.15 6.68 3.23
CA LEU A 149 -4.61 5.48 2.52
C LEU A 149 -3.69 4.28 2.75
N ILE A 150 -2.38 4.50 2.79
CA ILE A 150 -1.41 3.46 3.12
C ILE A 150 -1.59 2.98 4.56
N GLU A 151 -1.77 3.89 5.52
CA GLU A 151 -2.01 3.49 6.91
C GLU A 151 -3.34 2.72 7.06
N ASN A 152 -4.39 3.13 6.37
CA ASN A 152 -5.65 2.39 6.32
C ASN A 152 -5.48 1.00 5.70
N ALA A 153 -4.67 0.88 4.63
CA ALA A 153 -4.37 -0.40 3.99
C ALA A 153 -3.56 -1.33 4.91
N LYS A 154 -2.58 -0.80 5.66
CA LYS A 154 -1.86 -1.56 6.68
C LYS A 154 -2.81 -2.08 7.77
N GLN A 155 -3.71 -1.22 8.27
CA GLN A 155 -4.70 -1.60 9.28
C GLN A 155 -5.64 -2.68 8.74
N MET A 156 -6.10 -2.55 7.50
CA MET A 156 -6.91 -3.54 6.82
C MET A 156 -6.19 -4.89 6.73
N TYR A 157 -4.92 -4.90 6.32
CA TYR A 157 -4.10 -6.10 6.27
C TYR A 157 -3.94 -6.76 7.64
N VAL A 158 -3.63 -5.99 8.69
CA VAL A 158 -3.53 -6.54 10.07
C VAL A 158 -4.88 -7.08 10.56
N ALA A 159 -6.00 -6.44 10.21
CA ALA A 159 -7.32 -6.89 10.60
C ALA A 159 -7.69 -8.27 10.01
N THR A 160 -7.09 -8.68 8.90
CA THR A 160 -7.33 -10.01 8.30
C THR A 160 -6.88 -11.17 9.20
N ASP A 161 -5.88 -10.98 10.07
CA ASP A 161 -5.52 -11.98 11.09
C ASP A 161 -6.72 -12.33 11.99
N SER A 162 -7.55 -11.32 12.31
CA SER A 162 -8.68 -11.46 13.22
C SER A 162 -9.84 -12.23 12.58
N LEU A 163 -9.91 -12.24 11.24
CA LEU A 163 -10.93 -12.95 10.47
C LEU A 163 -10.61 -14.44 10.29
N LEU A 164 -9.33 -14.84 10.44
CA LEU A 164 -8.90 -16.24 10.39
C LEU A 164 -9.06 -16.97 11.74
N LEU A 165 -9.40 -16.24 12.80
CA LEU A 165 -9.57 -16.75 14.17
C LEU A 165 -11.06 -16.86 14.61
N LEU A 166 -12.01 -16.59 13.70
CA LEU A 166 -13.46 -16.74 13.88
C LEU A 166 -14.00 -17.88 13.01
#